data_AF-K9RQ23-F1
#
_entry.id   AF-K9RQ23-F1
#
_cell.length_a   1.000
_cell.length_b   1.000
_cell.length_c   1.000
_cell.angle_alpha   90.00
_cell.angle_beta   90.00
_cell.angle_gamma   90.00
#
_symmetry.space_group_name_H-M   'P 1'
#
loop_
_entity.id
_entity.type
_entity.pdbx_description
1 polymer ?
#
loop_
_entity_poly.entity_id
_entity_poly.type
_entity_poly.pdbx_seq_one_letter_code
_entity_poly.pdbx_strand_id
1 'polypeptide(L)'
;MEDKQKATLYLSSDLHKQLKVTAAVQQENMSDLAERAISFYLCHPEVVAEVEAQEFGATHRVYACPECATAVVMRGDQLVSLINQPTVLDDAHLTVPALQNELVAAR
;
A
#
# COMPACT_ATOMS: atom_id res chain seq x y z
N MET A 1 -18.50 -28.94 -8.95
CA MET A 1 -17.47 -29.14 -7.92
C MET A 1 -16.25 -28.42 -8.43
N GLU A 2 -15.99 -27.21 -7.94
CA GLU A 2 -14.71 -26.56 -8.19
C GLU A 2 -13.66 -27.32 -7.38
N ASP A 3 -12.55 -27.68 -8.03
CA ASP A 3 -11.47 -28.44 -7.41
C ASP A 3 -10.81 -27.56 -6.33
N LYS A 4 -11.05 -27.89 -5.07
CA LYS A 4 -10.49 -27.14 -3.93
C LYS A 4 -9.03 -27.51 -3.76
N GLN A 5 -8.14 -26.64 -4.22
CA GLN A 5 -6.70 -26.80 -4.02
C GLN A 5 -6.27 -26.27 -2.65
N LYS A 6 -5.56 -27.09 -1.88
CA LYS A 6 -4.98 -26.68 -0.60
C LYS A 6 -3.71 -25.87 -0.83
N ALA A 7 -3.69 -24.63 -0.35
CA ALA A 7 -2.51 -23.76 -0.34
C ALA A 7 -2.13 -23.34 1.09
N THR A 8 -0.85 -23.09 1.33
CA THR A 8 -0.34 -22.57 2.61
C THR A 8 0.07 -21.12 2.41
N LEU A 9 -0.55 -20.19 3.15
CA LEU A 9 -0.24 -18.77 3.13
C LEU A 9 0.53 -18.38 4.39
N TYR A 10 1.55 -17.55 4.24
CA TYR A 10 2.26 -16.94 5.37
C TYR A 10 1.68 -15.57 5.64
N LEU A 11 1.05 -15.41 6.80
CA LEU A 11 0.41 -14.17 7.23
C LEU A 11 1.10 -13.65 8.49
N SER A 12 1.10 -12.33 8.68
CA SER A 12 1.52 -11.76 9.97
C SER A 12 0.59 -12.24 11.09
N SER A 13 1.10 -12.25 12.33
CA SER A 13 0.33 -12.69 13.50
C SER A 13 -0.95 -11.86 13.68
N ASP A 14 -0.89 -10.56 13.39
CA ASP A 14 -2.02 -9.65 13.54
C ASP A 14 -3.06 -9.84 12.44
N LEU A 15 -2.64 -10.01 11.18
CA LEU A 15 -3.54 -10.31 10.07
C LEU A 15 -4.22 -11.67 10.27
N HIS A 16 -3.48 -12.69 10.70
CA HIS A 16 -4.05 -14.01 11.00
C HIS A 16 -5.09 -13.96 12.13
N LYS A 17 -4.85 -13.16 13.19
CA LYS A 17 -5.85 -12.94 14.25
C LYS A 17 -7.09 -12.25 13.71
N GLN A 18 -6.94 -11.17 12.93
CA GLN A 18 -8.05 -10.45 12.33
C GLN A 18 -8.89 -11.37 11.44
N LEU A 19 -8.25 -12.14 10.55
CA LEU A 19 -8.95 -13.10 9.69
C LEU A 19 -9.76 -14.11 10.51
N LYS A 20 -9.16 -14.66 11.57
CA LYS A 20 -9.83 -15.63 12.45
C LYS A 20 -11.04 -15.01 13.16
N VAL A 21 -10.91 -13.79 13.67
CA VAL A 21 -12.02 -13.07 14.33
C VAL A 21 -13.12 -12.78 13.32
N THR A 22 -12.80 -12.24 12.15
CA THR A 22 -13.77 -11.92 11.10
C THR A 22 -14.53 -13.16 10.64
N ALA A 23 -13.82 -14.29 10.42
CA ALA A 23 -14.44 -15.57 10.07
C ALA A 23 -15.44 -16.04 11.13
N ALA A 24 -15.06 -15.96 12.40
CA ALA A 24 -15.94 -16.34 13.51
C ALA A 24 -17.18 -15.44 13.60
N VAL A 25 -17.01 -14.12 13.40
CA VAL A 25 -18.11 -13.14 13.44
C VAL A 25 -19.08 -13.36 12.27
N GLN A 26 -18.56 -13.63 11.08
CA GLN A 26 -19.36 -13.83 9.87
C GLN A 26 -19.93 -15.26 9.75
N GLN A 27 -19.55 -16.17 10.66
CA GLN A 27 -19.90 -17.60 10.59
C GLN A 27 -19.48 -18.25 9.27
N GLU A 28 -18.35 -17.83 8.72
CA GLU A 28 -17.76 -18.33 7.48
C GLU A 28 -16.41 -19.00 7.72
N ASN A 29 -15.91 -19.77 6.75
CA ASN A 29 -14.57 -20.33 6.84
C ASN A 29 -13.52 -19.27 6.49
N MET A 30 -12.34 -19.35 7.12
CA MET A 30 -11.22 -18.46 6.78
C MET A 30 -10.78 -18.59 5.32
N SER A 31 -10.93 -19.79 4.71
CA SER A 31 -10.61 -20.02 3.30
C SER A 31 -11.51 -19.20 2.38
N ASP A 32 -12.80 -19.10 2.71
CA ASP A 32 -13.79 -18.46 1.86
C ASP A 32 -13.60 -16.93 1.92
N LEU A 33 -13.23 -16.40 3.09
CA LEU A 33 -12.79 -15.01 3.25
C LEU A 33 -11.49 -14.72 2.49
N ALA A 34 -10.49 -15.59 2.59
CA ALA A 34 -9.22 -15.42 1.90
C ALA A 34 -9.40 -15.47 0.38
N GLU A 35 -10.22 -16.39 -0.12
CA GLU A 35 -10.57 -16.50 -1.54
C GLU A 35 -11.21 -15.21 -2.05
N ARG A 36 -12.26 -14.71 -1.37
CA ARG A 36 -12.91 -13.44 -1.75
C ARG A 36 -11.93 -12.26 -1.75
N ALA A 37 -11.06 -12.17 -0.76
CA ALA A 37 -10.06 -11.10 -0.68
C ALA A 37 -9.05 -11.18 -1.84
N ILE A 38 -8.56 -12.39 -2.16
CA ILE A 38 -7.63 -12.62 -3.27
C ILE A 38 -8.30 -12.32 -4.61
N SER A 39 -9.52 -12.81 -4.82
CA SER A 39 -10.31 -12.51 -6.03
C SER A 39 -10.53 -11.01 -6.19
N PHE A 40 -10.89 -10.31 -5.12
CA PHE A 40 -11.04 -8.86 -5.15
C PHE A 40 -9.75 -8.16 -5.57
N TYR A 41 -8.60 -8.52 -4.97
CA TYR A 41 -7.30 -7.96 -5.33
C TYR A 41 -6.96 -8.18 -6.80
N LEU A 42 -7.20 -9.38 -7.33
CA LEU A 42 -6.90 -9.72 -8.73
C LEU A 42 -7.84 -9.04 -9.72
N CYS A 43 -9.11 -8.85 -9.36
CA CYS A 43 -10.09 -8.19 -10.20
C CYS A 43 -9.97 -6.66 -10.18
N HIS A 44 -9.45 -6.08 -9.10
CA HIS A 44 -9.40 -4.63 -8.89
C HIS A 44 -8.03 -4.15 -8.39
N PRO A 45 -6.92 -4.48 -9.08
CA PRO A 45 -5.58 -4.11 -8.64
C PRO A 45 -5.39 -2.59 -8.57
N GLU A 46 -6.04 -1.83 -9.44
CA GLU A 46 -6.00 -0.36 -9.46
C GLU A 46 -6.59 0.27 -8.20
N VAL A 47 -7.68 -0.28 -7.67
CA VAL A 47 -8.34 0.23 -6.46
C VAL A 47 -7.45 -0.03 -5.25
N VAL A 48 -6.86 -1.22 -5.17
CA VAL A 48 -5.92 -1.56 -4.08
C VAL A 48 -4.68 -0.68 -4.16
N ALA A 49 -4.12 -0.48 -5.35
CA ALA A 49 -2.94 0.37 -5.56
C ALA A 49 -3.19 1.86 -5.28
N GLU A 50 -4.44 2.32 -5.32
CA GLU A 50 -4.84 3.66 -4.89
C GLU A 50 -4.88 3.76 -3.36
N VAL A 51 -5.52 2.80 -2.69
CA VAL A 51 -5.59 2.75 -1.23
C VAL A 51 -4.21 2.58 -0.60
N GLU A 52 -3.39 1.68 -1.13
CA GLU A 52 -2.00 1.51 -0.67
C GLU A 52 -1.17 2.79 -0.88
N ALA A 53 -1.43 3.54 -1.96
CA ALA A 53 -0.77 4.83 -2.16
C ALA A 53 -1.22 5.87 -1.13
N GLN A 54 -2.49 5.86 -0.71
CA GLN A 54 -2.96 6.76 0.35
C GLN A 54 -2.29 6.45 1.70
N GLU A 55 -2.09 5.16 2.03
CA GLU A 55 -1.49 4.73 3.30
C GLU A 55 0.04 4.82 3.33
N PHE A 56 0.72 4.50 2.23
CA PHE A 56 2.18 4.39 2.17
C PHE A 56 2.87 5.52 1.37
N GLY A 57 2.15 6.61 1.08
CA GLY A 57 2.72 7.83 0.55
C GLY A 57 2.54 7.99 -0.97
N ALA A 58 1.40 8.54 -1.37
CA ALA A 58 1.10 9.01 -2.72
C ALA A 58 1.92 10.27 -3.10
N THR A 59 2.84 10.69 -2.24
CA THR A 59 3.52 11.98 -2.33
C THR A 59 4.45 12.09 -3.54
N HIS A 60 4.85 11.00 -4.19
CA HIS A 60 5.89 11.01 -5.24
C HIS A 60 5.53 10.25 -6.54
N ARG A 61 4.24 10.14 -6.91
CA ARG A 61 3.89 9.68 -8.27
C ARG A 61 4.08 10.81 -9.28
N VAL A 62 5.06 10.65 -10.17
CA VAL A 62 5.36 11.58 -11.26
C VAL A 62 4.64 11.11 -12.53
N TYR A 63 3.80 11.99 -13.07
CA TYR A 63 3.07 11.80 -14.33
C TYR A 63 3.70 12.66 -15.42
N ALA A 64 3.53 12.25 -16.68
CA ALA A 64 3.85 13.10 -17.83
C ALA A 64 2.57 13.83 -18.26
N CYS A 65 2.60 15.17 -18.29
CA CYS A 65 1.48 15.95 -18.81
C CYS A 65 1.30 15.64 -20.31
N PRO A 66 0.11 15.24 -20.78
CA PRO A 66 -0.12 14.87 -22.18
C PRO A 66 -0.02 16.05 -23.16
N GLU A 67 -0.11 17.29 -22.67
CA GLU A 67 -0.06 18.50 -23.49
C GLU A 67 1.37 19.03 -23.70
N CYS A 68 2.24 18.87 -22.71
CA CYS A 68 3.59 19.46 -22.70
C CYS A 68 4.71 18.51 -22.28
N ALA A 69 4.43 17.21 -22.15
CA ALA A 69 5.35 16.14 -21.75
C ALA A 69 6.12 16.40 -20.44
N THR A 70 5.64 17.34 -19.63
CA THR A 70 6.31 17.80 -18.42
C THR A 70 6.04 16.84 -17.26
N ALA A 71 7.05 16.61 -16.43
CA ALA A 71 6.92 15.87 -15.18
C ALA A 71 6.04 16.66 -14.18
N VAL A 72 4.91 16.09 -13.80
CA VAL A 72 3.93 16.68 -12.86
C VAL A 72 3.63 15.69 -11.74
N VAL A 73 3.31 16.19 -10.54
CA VAL A 73 2.87 15.36 -9.40
C VAL A 73 1.46 15.78 -8.98
N MET A 74 0.69 14.81 -8.50
CA MET A 74 -0.62 15.07 -7.89
C MET A 74 -0.43 15.43 -6.42
N ARG A 75 -0.81 16.65 -6.02
CA ARG A 75 -0.82 17.09 -4.62
C ARG A 75 -2.23 17.55 -4.25
N GLY A 76 -2.98 16.69 -3.54
CA GLY A 76 -4.42 16.86 -3.39
C GLY A 76 -5.09 16.74 -4.77
N ASP A 77 -5.95 17.70 -5.11
CA ASP A 77 -6.69 17.75 -6.40
C ASP A 77 -6.01 18.62 -7.47
N GLN A 78 -4.73 18.96 -7.29
CA GLN A 78 -4.01 19.83 -8.23
C GLN A 78 -2.77 19.14 -8.81
N LEU A 79 -2.58 19.30 -10.12
CA LEU A 79 -1.36 18.94 -10.84
C LEU A 79 -0.32 20.04 -10.64
N VAL A 80 0.81 19.71 -10.00
CA VAL A 80 1.92 20.63 -9.77
C VAL A 80 3.12 20.21 -10.63
N SER A 81 3.66 21.13 -11.42
CA SER A 81 4.84 20.90 -12.25
C SER A 81 6.11 20.79 -11.42
N LEU A 82 6.97 19.82 -11.78
CA LEU A 82 8.30 19.63 -11.17
C LEU A 82 9.42 20.43 -11.85
N ILE A 83 9.14 21.24 -12.89
CA ILE A 83 10.19 21.91 -13.71
C ILE A 83 11.12 22.80 -12.87
N ASN A 84 10.60 23.45 -11.82
CA ASN A 84 11.36 24.44 -11.03
C ASN A 84 11.83 23.92 -9.66
N GLN A 85 11.91 22.60 -9.47
CA GLN A 85 12.44 22.05 -8.23
C GLN A 85 13.97 21.87 -8.34
N PRO A 86 14.75 22.29 -7.34
CA PRO A 86 16.18 22.06 -7.34
C PRO A 86 16.46 20.56 -7.29
N THR A 87 17.15 20.03 -8.29
CA THR A 87 17.57 18.61 -8.37
C THR A 87 18.58 18.23 -7.28
N VAL A 88 19.18 19.24 -6.64
CA VAL A 88 20.14 19.10 -5.53
C VAL A 88 19.54 19.78 -4.31
N LEU A 89 19.24 19.00 -3.27
CA LEU A 89 18.93 19.53 -1.95
C LEU A 89 20.27 19.79 -1.24
N ASP A 90 20.47 21.00 -0.74
CA ASP A 90 21.62 21.32 0.10
C ASP A 90 21.46 20.59 1.45
N ASP A 91 22.47 19.82 1.86
CA ASP A 91 22.40 18.93 3.04
C ASP A 91 22.05 19.69 4.33
N ALA A 92 22.26 21.00 4.35
CA ALA A 92 21.92 21.89 5.47
C ALA A 92 20.42 21.94 5.83
N HIS A 93 19.51 21.52 4.93
CA HIS A 93 18.06 21.58 5.14
C HIS A 93 17.35 20.22 5.25
N LEU A 94 18.09 19.10 5.18
CA LEU A 94 17.53 17.76 5.30
C LEU A 94 17.33 17.39 6.78
N THR A 95 16.12 17.56 7.29
CA THR A 95 15.74 17.04 8.61
C THR A 95 15.22 15.61 8.43
N VAL A 96 16.06 14.63 8.75
CA VAL A 96 15.62 13.24 8.84
C VAL A 96 14.96 13.06 10.22
N PRO A 97 13.65 12.78 10.30
CA PRO A 97 13.03 12.44 11.57
C PRO A 97 13.69 11.15 12.08
N ALA A 98 14.20 11.20 13.31
CA ALA A 98 14.81 10.03 13.95
C ALA A 98 13.76 8.91 14.05
N LEU A 99 13.96 7.84 13.28
CA LEU A 99 13.22 6.60 13.48
C LEU A 99 13.59 6.07 14.87
N GLN A 100 12.63 6.04 15.78
CA GLN A 100 12.77 5.35 17.06
C GLN A 100 12.91 3.86 16.75
N ASN A 101 14.16 3.40 16.69
CA ASN A 101 14.50 1.99 16.64
C ASN A 101 14.09 1.33 17.98
N GLU A 102 12.83 0.94 18.11
CA GLU A 102 12.44 -0.08 19.09
C GLU A 102 12.48 -1.46 18.40
N LEU A 103 13.68 -1.85 17.97
CA LEU A 103 13.98 -3.23 17.60
C LEU A 103 14.58 -3.95 18.82
N VAL A 104 13.68 -4.63 19.54
CA VAL A 104 13.87 -5.93 20.20
C VAL A 104 15.10 -6.06 21.12
N ALA A 105 14.90 -5.76 22.41
CA ALA A 105 15.55 -6.52 23.49
C ALA A 105 14.55 -7.54 24.05
N ALA A 106 14.39 -8.65 23.33
CA ALA A 106 13.74 -9.85 23.84
C ALA A 106 14.72 -11.02 23.73
N ARG A 107 15.70 -11.06 24.64
CA ARG A 107 16.21 -12.22 25.40
C ARG A 107 17.58 -11.93 25.99
#